data_AF-A0A9D6YN13-F1
#
_entry.id   AF-A0A9D6YN13-F1
#
_cell.length_a   1.000
_cell.length_b   1.000
_cell.length_c   1.000
_cell.angle_alpha   90.00
_cell.angle_beta   90.00
_cell.angle_gamma   90.00
#
_symmetry.space_group_name_H-M   'P 1'
#
loop_
_entity.id
_entity.type
_entity.pdbx_description
1 polymer ?
#
loop_
_entity_poly.entity_id
_entity_poly.type
_entity_poly.pdbx_seq_one_letter_code
_entity_poly.pdbx_strand_id
1 'polypeptide(L)'
;MAKEPEGKKPKVVVIDADKKQGREFCALLQGLNYRVTLINSLEGLAGQLQKSSEMAVILDLDTVPLEKQSFRAFRKTYPDLHILGV
;
A
#
# COMPACT_ATOMS: atom_id res chain seq x y z
N MET A 1 -16.23 -28.26 -10.22
CA MET A 1 -15.69 -27.18 -9.36
C MET A 1 -15.39 -26.01 -10.26
N ALA A 2 -16.13 -24.90 -10.13
CA ALA A 2 -15.85 -23.71 -10.92
C ALA A 2 -14.52 -23.11 -10.46
N LYS A 3 -13.56 -22.96 -11.37
CA LYS A 3 -12.42 -22.07 -11.15
C LYS A 3 -12.98 -20.66 -11.06
N GLU A 4 -12.79 -20.00 -9.93
CA GLU A 4 -12.94 -18.54 -9.89
C GLU A 4 -12.05 -17.95 -11.00
N PRO A 5 -12.53 -16.95 -11.76
CA PRO A 5 -11.65 -16.26 -12.69
C PRO A 5 -10.49 -15.70 -11.87
N GLU A 6 -9.24 -15.99 -12.26
CA GLU A 6 -8.05 -15.33 -11.71
C GLU A 6 -8.12 -13.84 -12.11
N GLY A 7 -8.96 -13.09 -11.39
CA GLY A 7 -8.99 -11.65 -11.45
C GLY A 7 -7.60 -11.13 -11.10
N LYS A 8 -7.11 -10.19 -11.88
CA LYS A 8 -5.81 -9.56 -11.66
C LYS A 8 -5.75 -9.05 -10.23
N LYS A 9 -4.86 -9.60 -9.39
CA LYS A 9 -4.70 -9.15 -8.00
C LYS A 9 -4.43 -7.63 -7.99
N PRO A 10 -5.03 -6.89 -7.04
CA PRO A 10 -4.79 -5.46 -6.92
C PRO A 10 -3.32 -5.21 -6.65
N LYS A 11 -2.83 -4.04 -7.04
CA LYS A 11 -1.49 -3.62 -6.64
C LYS A 11 -1.49 -3.38 -5.13
N VAL A 12 -0.44 -3.80 -4.44
CA VAL A 12 -0.23 -3.48 -3.03
C VAL A 12 0.87 -2.43 -2.92
N VAL A 13 0.63 -1.37 -2.19
CA VAL A 13 1.67 -0.41 -1.80
C VAL A 13 1.95 -0.63 -0.31
N VAL A 14 3.19 -0.96 0.01
CA VAL A 14 3.66 -1.05 1.39
C VAL A 14 4.37 0.26 1.72
N ILE A 15 3.98 0.86 2.83
CA ILE A 15 4.60 2.07 3.37
C ILE A 15 5.25 1.69 4.69
N ASP A 16 6.58 1.67 4.69
CA ASP A 16 7.37 1.25 5.83
C ASP A 16 8.67 2.07 5.84
N ALA A 17 8.95 2.77 6.94
CA ALA A 17 10.18 3.55 7.05
C ALA A 17 11.40 2.65 7.32
N ASP A 18 11.20 1.46 7.90
CA ASP A 18 12.21 0.41 7.96
C ASP A 18 12.28 -0.32 6.61
N LYS A 19 13.28 0.07 5.82
CA LYS A 19 13.55 -0.52 4.49
C LYS A 19 13.84 -2.02 4.53
N LYS A 20 14.33 -2.57 5.64
CA LYS A 20 14.63 -4.00 5.73
C LYS A 20 13.34 -4.78 5.97
N GLN A 21 12.59 -4.41 7.01
CA GLN A 21 11.29 -5.02 7.32
C GLN A 21 10.33 -4.92 6.13
N GLY A 22 10.20 -3.73 5.54
CA GLY A 22 9.33 -3.50 4.39
C GLY A 22 9.73 -4.33 3.16
N ARG A 23 11.03 -4.60 2.96
CA ARG A 23 11.50 -5.47 1.87
C ARG A 23 11.16 -6.94 2.11
N GLU A 24 11.34 -7.42 3.33
CA GLU A 24 10.98 -8.80 3.72
C GLU A 24 9.48 -9.04 3.55
N PHE A 25 8.65 -8.07 3.97
CA PHE A 25 7.20 -8.14 3.80
C PHE A 25 6.79 -8.06 2.32
N CYS A 26 7.44 -7.19 1.52
CA CYS A 26 7.21 -7.17 0.08
C CYS A 26 7.56 -8.49 -0.61
N ALA A 27 8.65 -9.15 -0.21
CA ALA A 27 9.05 -10.45 -0.75
C ALA A 27 8.00 -11.53 -0.47
N LEU A 28 7.40 -11.53 0.74
CA LEU A 28 6.28 -12.39 1.09
C LEU A 28 5.08 -12.18 0.15
N LEU A 29 4.67 -10.92 -0.07
CA LEU A 29 3.56 -10.58 -0.95
C LEU A 29 3.82 -10.96 -2.40
N GLN A 30 5.06 -10.80 -2.88
CA GLN A 30 5.48 -11.26 -4.20
C GLN A 30 5.39 -12.78 -4.35
N GLY A 31 5.80 -13.54 -3.33
CA GLY A 31 5.63 -15.00 -3.28
C GLY A 31 4.16 -15.45 -3.33
N LEU A 32 3.24 -14.55 -2.94
CA LEU A 32 1.78 -14.73 -3.07
C LEU A 32 1.22 -14.16 -4.39
N ASN A 33 2.06 -13.86 -5.38
CA ASN A 33 1.70 -13.29 -6.69
C ASN A 33 1.04 -11.90 -6.65
N TYR A 34 1.31 -11.07 -5.62
CA TYR A 34 0.89 -9.67 -5.64
C TYR A 34 1.90 -8.79 -6.38
N ARG A 35 1.41 -7.80 -7.13
CA ARG A 35 2.23 -6.69 -7.62
C ARG A 35 2.43 -5.71 -6.47
N VAL A 36 3.61 -5.68 -5.89
CA VAL A 36 3.91 -4.83 -4.73
C VAL A 36 4.86 -3.69 -5.08
N THR A 37 4.73 -2.55 -4.39
CA THR A 37 5.70 -1.45 -4.41
C THR A 37 5.95 -1.00 -2.98
N LEU A 38 7.22 -0.94 -2.58
CA LEU A 38 7.64 -0.36 -1.31
C LEU A 38 7.89 1.14 -1.48
N ILE A 39 7.33 1.93 -0.56
CA ILE A 39 7.66 3.34 -0.35
C ILE A 39 7.93 3.57 1.13
N ASN A 40 8.62 4.65 1.48
CA ASN A 40 9.08 4.90 2.85
C ASN A 40 8.36 6.05 3.56
N SER A 41 7.40 6.68 2.89
CA SER A 41 6.59 7.77 3.43
C SER A 41 5.28 7.91 2.64
N LEU A 42 4.30 8.58 3.24
CA LEU A 42 3.02 8.90 2.59
C LEU A 42 3.18 9.81 1.37
N GLU A 43 4.19 10.68 1.35
CA GLU A 43 4.47 11.58 0.21
C GLU A 43 4.74 10.78 -1.07
N GLY A 44 5.41 9.62 -0.94
CA GLY A 44 5.66 8.71 -2.06
C GLY A 44 4.40 8.07 -2.64
N LEU A 45 3.29 8.05 -1.90
CA LEU A 45 2.04 7.40 -2.31
C LEU A 45 1.33 8.17 -3.42
N ALA A 46 1.37 9.51 -3.40
CA ALA A 46 0.75 10.34 -4.43
C ALA A 46 1.28 10.03 -5.84
N GLY A 47 2.59 9.79 -5.97
CA GLY A 47 3.21 9.39 -7.24
C GLY A 47 2.85 7.96 -7.69
N GLN A 48 2.40 7.10 -6.79
CA GLN A 48 1.90 5.76 -7.12
C GLN A 48 0.45 5.80 -7.60
N LEU A 49 -0.37 6.65 -6.98
CA LEU A 49 -1.80 6.82 -7.31
C LEU A 49 -2.03 7.34 -8.73
N GLN A 50 -1.11 8.14 -9.28
CA GLN A 50 -1.18 8.58 -10.68
C GLN A 50 -1.01 7.43 -11.69
N LYS A 51 -0.48 6.27 -11.28
CA LYS A 51 -0.11 5.17 -12.19
C LYS A 51 -1.14 4.04 -12.26
N SER A 52 -2.06 3.95 -11.29
CA SER A 52 -3.07 2.89 -11.23
C SER A 52 -4.16 3.26 -10.24
N SER A 53 -5.42 2.98 -10.56
CA SER A 53 -6.57 3.20 -9.67
C SER A 53 -6.88 2.03 -8.73
N GLU A 54 -6.47 0.80 -9.08
CA GLU A 54 -6.72 -0.41 -8.28
C GLU A 54 -5.52 -0.74 -7.39
N MET A 55 -5.51 -0.19 -6.17
CA MET A 55 -4.51 -0.53 -5.17
C MET A 55 -5.02 -0.59 -3.74
N ALA A 56 -4.39 -1.45 -2.95
CA ALA A 56 -4.49 -1.48 -1.50
C ALA A 56 -3.18 -0.93 -0.90
N VAL A 57 -3.28 -0.21 0.22
CA VAL A 57 -2.14 0.35 0.94
C VAL A 57 -2.02 -0.31 2.31
N ILE A 58 -0.84 -0.84 2.61
CA ILE A 58 -0.47 -1.35 3.94
C ILE A 58 0.55 -0.38 4.52
N LEU A 59 0.28 0.14 5.71
CA LEU A 59 1.02 1.21 6.34
C LEU A 59 1.46 0.77 7.73
N ASP A 60 2.77 0.73 7.96
CA ASP A 60 3.33 0.53 9.28
C ASP A 60 3.15 1.81 10.11
N LEU A 61 2.35 1.72 11.18
CA LEU A 61 2.05 2.86 12.05
C LEU A 61 3.17 3.16 13.05
N ASP A 62 4.05 2.19 13.33
CA ASP A 62 5.13 2.33 14.30
C ASP A 62 6.34 3.07 13.70
N THR A 63 6.59 2.86 12.40
CA THR A 63 7.75 3.43 11.72
C THR A 63 7.43 4.66 10.87
N VAL A 64 6.18 4.83 10.43
CA VAL A 64 5.78 5.97 9.59
C VAL A 64 5.10 7.07 10.42
N PRO A 65 5.70 8.28 10.50
CA PRO A 65 5.08 9.38 11.23
C PRO A 65 3.77 9.80 10.56
N LEU A 66 2.66 9.61 11.27
CA LEU A 66 1.30 9.91 10.82
C LEU A 66 0.67 11.02 11.66
N GLU A 67 0.77 12.24 11.16
CA GLU A 67 0.00 13.34 11.72
C GLU A 67 -1.49 13.18 11.36
N LYS A 68 -2.36 13.18 12.38
CA LYS A 68 -3.81 12.98 12.21
C LYS A 68 -4.44 13.95 11.20
N GLN A 69 -3.98 15.20 11.14
CA GLN A 69 -4.49 16.20 10.20
C GLN A 69 -4.08 15.87 8.76
N SER A 70 -2.80 15.56 8.54
CA SER A 70 -2.23 15.19 7.25
C SER A 70 -2.88 13.91 6.70
N PHE A 71 -3.09 12.90 7.54
CA PHE A 71 -3.79 11.67 7.12
C PHE A 71 -5.26 11.91 6.79
N ARG A 72 -5.97 12.76 7.56
CA ARG A 72 -7.36 13.14 7.24
C ARG A 72 -7.46 13.90 5.92
N ALA A 73 -6.55 14.85 5.68
CA ALA A 73 -6.48 15.57 4.41
C ALA A 73 -6.24 14.58 3.25
N PHE A 74 -5.29 13.66 3.42
CA PHE A 74 -4.99 12.62 2.45
C PHE A 74 -6.21 11.74 2.12
N ARG A 75 -6.95 11.25 3.13
CA ARG A 75 -8.16 10.44 2.88
C ARG A 75 -9.29 11.23 2.19
N LYS A 76 -9.36 12.55 2.39
CA LYS A 76 -10.31 13.39 1.63
C LYS A 76 -9.94 13.51 0.16
N THR A 77 -8.65 13.56 -0.14
CA THR A 77 -8.13 13.61 -1.52
C THR A 77 -8.31 12.28 -2.25
N TYR A 78 -8.19 11.16 -1.53
CA TYR A 78 -8.30 9.81 -2.09
C TYR A 78 -9.33 8.97 -1.34
N PRO A 79 -10.64 9.26 -1.50
CA PRO A 79 -11.70 8.62 -0.71
C PRO A 79 -11.83 7.12 -0.99
N ASP A 80 -11.53 6.69 -2.21
CA ASP A 80 -11.65 5.29 -2.65
C ASP A 80 -10.40 4.46 -2.32
N LEU A 81 -9.38 5.07 -1.72
CA LEU A 81 -8.17 4.34 -1.39
C LEU A 81 -8.36 3.49 -0.13
N HIS A 82 -8.18 2.18 -0.29
CA HIS A 82 -8.19 1.24 0.81
C HIS A 82 -6.83 1.25 1.53
N ILE A 83 -6.83 1.68 2.80
CA ILE A 83 -5.63 1.77 3.64
C ILE A 83 -5.85 0.94 4.90
N LEU A 84 -4.89 0.04 5.18
CA LEU A 84 -4.80 -0.71 6.44
C LEU A 84 -3.54 -0.25 7.18
N GLY A 85 -3.72 0.20 8.42
CA GLY A 85 -2.62 0.42 9.36
C GLY A 85 -2.35 -0.88 10.12
N VAL A 86 -1.08 -1.26 10.21
CA VAL A 86 -0.59 -2.38 11.02
C VAL A 86 0.29 -1.88 12.15
#